data_AF-A0A6J2RBV1-F1
#
_entry.id   AF-A0A6J2RBV1-F1
#
_cell.length_a   1.000
_cell.length_b   1.000
_cell.length_c   1.000
_cell.angle_alpha   90.00
_cell.angle_beta   90.00
_cell.angle_gamma   90.00
#
_symmetry.space_group_name_H-M   'P 1'
#
loop_
_entity.id
_entity.type
_entity.pdbx_description
1 polymer ?
#
loop_
_entity_poly.entity_id
_entity_poly.type
_entity_poly.pdbx_seq_one_letter_code
_entity_poly.pdbx_strand_id
1 'polypeptide(L)'
;MEETMKVGMRKHRKVSHICLLVLTLLQLTAPSSEHLQSHSKPAENTTTSAPNPVALSYRTRPADVTVAVGKPAVFRCGVPKASTNLTFTFYGNHRNYSLTCPSGYVEDIPQALYGSCDMKKDELLAVWTLKGTSFSDNGTRVVCQHSENPDAPAAVLHVYDDGTSYAILIGCTIGGFFGILLVFGLSYTMLLRSETLQKCFRGKEPEDMNTIVTKE
;
A
#
# COMPACT_ATOMS: atom_id res chain seq x y z
N MET A 1 -66.32 -26.62 4.64
CA MET A 1 -65.75 -26.57 3.29
C MET A 1 -65.29 -25.14 3.07
N GLU A 2 -64.13 -24.73 3.57
CA GLU A 2 -62.80 -25.24 3.18
C GLU A 2 -62.64 -25.15 1.66
N GLU A 3 -62.03 -24.07 1.19
CA GLU A 3 -60.76 -24.18 0.47
C GLU A 3 -60.03 -22.84 0.40
N THR A 4 -58.72 -22.96 0.57
CA THR A 4 -57.67 -21.96 0.74
C THR A 4 -57.32 -21.20 -0.54
N MET A 5 -57.14 -19.88 -0.45
CA MET A 5 -56.40 -19.11 -1.46
C MET A 5 -55.25 -18.34 -0.82
N LYS A 6 -54.04 -18.89 -1.01
CA LYS A 6 -52.73 -18.29 -0.73
C LYS A 6 -52.50 -17.10 -1.66
N VAL A 7 -52.44 -15.89 -1.11
CA VAL A 7 -51.86 -14.70 -1.73
C VAL A 7 -51.10 -14.00 -0.59
N GLY A 8 -49.77 -14.04 -0.50
CA GLY A 8 -48.85 -13.38 -1.41
C GLY A 8 -48.20 -12.21 -0.65
N MET A 9 -47.11 -12.45 0.09
CA MET A 9 -46.28 -11.37 0.65
C MET A 9 -44.82 -11.62 0.30
N ARG A 10 -44.44 -11.17 -0.90
CA ARG A 10 -43.04 -11.02 -1.31
C ARG A 10 -42.48 -9.80 -0.57
N LYS A 11 -41.77 -10.02 0.53
CA LYS A 11 -41.02 -8.95 1.22
C LYS A 11 -40.01 -8.35 0.24
N HIS A 12 -40.28 -7.13 -0.25
CA HIS A 12 -39.29 -6.33 -0.97
C HIS A 12 -38.19 -5.95 0.01
N ARG A 13 -37.06 -6.67 -0.08
CA ARG A 13 -35.81 -6.32 0.58
C ARG A 13 -35.29 -5.05 -0.11
N LYS A 14 -35.59 -3.88 0.45
CA LYS A 14 -34.94 -2.62 0.04
C LYS A 14 -33.49 -2.69 0.53
N VAL A 15 -32.64 -3.33 -0.26
CA VAL A 15 -31.20 -3.26 -0.12
C VAL A 15 -30.84 -1.80 -0.36
N SER A 16 -30.29 -1.14 0.67
CA SER A 16 -29.93 0.27 0.62
C SER A 16 -28.97 0.53 -0.54
N HIS A 17 -29.46 1.22 -1.57
CA HIS A 17 -28.69 1.61 -2.76
C HIS A 17 -27.43 2.42 -2.43
N ILE A 18 -27.34 2.99 -1.21
CA ILE A 18 -26.18 3.71 -0.71
C ILE A 18 -24.99 2.77 -0.48
N CYS A 19 -25.22 1.54 0.02
CA CYS A 19 -24.14 0.55 0.17
C CYS A 19 -23.59 0.06 -1.18
N LEU A 20 -24.45 -0.01 -2.21
CA LEU A 20 -24.04 -0.43 -3.55
C LEU A 20 -23.17 0.63 -4.24
N LEU A 21 -23.46 1.92 -4.03
CA LEU A 21 -22.68 3.03 -4.58
C LEU A 21 -21.24 3.09 -4.01
N VAL A 22 -21.07 2.79 -2.72
CA VAL A 22 -19.74 2.77 -2.07
C VAL A 22 -18.88 1.61 -2.60
N LEU A 23 -19.49 0.46 -2.92
CA LEU A 23 -18.78 -0.70 -3.49
C LEU A 23 -18.37 -0.48 -4.95
N THR A 24 -19.14 0.26 -5.74
CA THR A 24 -18.79 0.55 -7.14
C THR A 24 -17.64 1.54 -7.30
N LEU A 25 -17.44 2.45 -6.34
CA LEU A 25 -16.33 3.41 -6.38
C LEU A 25 -14.98 2.78 -6.02
N LEU A 26 -14.97 1.66 -5.29
CA LEU A 26 -13.73 1.02 -4.82
C LEU A 26 -13.05 0.12 -5.88
N GLN A 27 -13.68 -0.14 -7.03
CA GLN A 27 -13.17 -1.10 -8.03
C GLN A 27 -12.55 -0.48 -9.29
N LEU A 28 -12.36 0.85 -9.36
CA LEU A 28 -11.90 1.52 -10.59
C LEU A 28 -10.40 1.85 -10.69
N THR A 29 -9.53 1.29 -9.85
CA THR A 29 -8.07 1.52 -9.99
C THR A 29 -7.30 0.22 -10.14
N ALA A 30 -7.23 -0.29 -11.37
CA ALA A 30 -6.19 -1.21 -11.81
C ALA A 30 -5.92 -0.99 -13.30
N PRO A 31 -4.76 -0.42 -13.70
CA PRO A 31 -4.36 -0.39 -15.10
C PRO A 31 -3.86 -1.78 -15.53
N SER A 32 -4.40 -2.26 -16.65
CA SER A 32 -3.93 -3.42 -17.40
C SER A 32 -2.62 -3.10 -18.14
N SER A 33 -1.70 -4.06 -18.23
CA SER A 33 -0.61 -3.97 -19.20
C SER A 33 -0.48 -5.29 -19.96
N GLU A 34 -0.54 -5.14 -21.28
CA GLU A 34 -0.57 -6.19 -22.29
C GLU A 34 0.82 -6.78 -22.60
N HIS A 35 0.72 -7.93 -23.25
CA HIS A 35 1.74 -8.86 -23.71
C HIS A 35 2.52 -8.39 -24.95
N LEU A 36 3.81 -8.72 -25.05
CA LEU A 36 4.49 -8.83 -26.35
C LEU A 36 5.61 -9.88 -26.33
N GLN A 37 5.41 -10.94 -27.12
CA GLN A 37 6.40 -11.91 -27.57
C GLN A 37 7.21 -11.34 -28.74
N SER A 38 8.50 -11.70 -28.86
CA SER A 38 9.10 -11.95 -30.18
C SER A 38 10.28 -12.92 -30.11
N HIS A 39 10.47 -13.62 -31.24
CA HIS A 39 11.22 -14.84 -31.51
C HIS A 39 12.73 -14.63 -31.83
N SER A 40 13.56 -15.64 -31.50
CA SER A 40 14.66 -16.33 -32.24
C SER A 40 15.51 -15.56 -33.30
N LYS A 41 16.82 -15.73 -33.59
CA LYS A 41 17.83 -16.83 -33.51
C LYS A 41 19.24 -16.25 -33.96
N PRO A 42 20.31 -16.99 -34.35
CA PRO A 42 21.63 -17.10 -33.66
C PRO A 42 22.89 -16.57 -34.43
N ALA A 43 24.08 -16.94 -33.89
CA ALA A 43 25.47 -16.83 -34.41
C ALA A 43 26.23 -15.54 -33.98
N GLU A 44 27.54 -15.49 -33.69
CA GLU A 44 28.68 -16.33 -34.09
C GLU A 44 29.92 -16.07 -33.18
N ASN A 45 30.93 -16.93 -33.30
CA ASN A 45 32.21 -17.01 -32.56
C ASN A 45 33.04 -15.71 -32.51
N THR A 46 33.85 -15.50 -31.46
CA THR A 46 35.26 -15.02 -31.55
C THR A 46 36.04 -15.28 -30.24
N THR A 47 37.29 -15.67 -30.43
CA THR A 47 38.33 -16.21 -29.54
C THR A 47 39.06 -15.17 -28.68
N THR A 48 39.42 -15.59 -27.45
CA THR A 48 40.57 -15.23 -26.58
C THR A 48 41.09 -13.78 -26.48
N SER A 49 41.02 -13.21 -25.26
CA SER A 49 42.15 -12.54 -24.59
C SER A 49 41.83 -12.29 -23.11
N ALA A 50 42.87 -12.35 -22.26
CA ALA A 50 42.77 -12.21 -20.81
C ALA A 50 42.18 -10.84 -20.38
N PRO A 51 41.41 -10.73 -19.29
CA PRO A 51 40.72 -9.49 -18.95
C PRO A 51 41.71 -8.43 -18.45
N ASN A 52 41.75 -7.27 -19.13
CA ASN A 52 42.42 -6.06 -18.66
C ASN A 52 41.82 -5.60 -17.32
N PRO A 53 42.62 -5.00 -16.40
CA PRO A 53 42.16 -4.59 -15.06
C PRO A 53 41.10 -3.47 -15.04
N VAL A 54 40.82 -2.83 -16.18
CA VAL A 54 39.68 -1.90 -16.37
C VAL A 54 38.33 -2.65 -16.51
N ALA A 55 38.37 -3.95 -16.81
CA ALA A 55 37.18 -4.80 -16.95
C ALA A 55 36.58 -5.27 -15.62
N LEU A 56 37.14 -4.86 -14.47
CA LEU A 56 36.75 -5.30 -13.12
C LEU A 56 36.19 -4.18 -12.24
N SER A 57 36.13 -2.95 -12.75
CA SER A 57 35.58 -1.81 -12.02
C SER A 57 34.05 -1.77 -12.10
N TYR A 58 33.41 -1.35 -11.01
CA TYR A 58 31.98 -1.05 -10.98
C TYR A 58 31.60 -0.04 -12.07
N ARG A 59 30.61 -0.39 -12.89
CA ARG A 59 30.01 0.51 -13.88
C ARG A 59 28.93 1.38 -13.27
N THR A 60 28.09 0.78 -12.42
CA THR A 60 27.09 1.48 -11.62
C THR A 60 27.43 1.30 -10.16
N ARG A 61 27.72 2.41 -9.46
CA ARG A 61 27.92 2.42 -8.01
C ARG A 61 26.58 2.74 -7.32
N PRO A 62 26.28 2.10 -6.17
CA PRO A 62 25.15 2.52 -5.36
C PRO A 62 25.34 3.96 -4.90
N ALA A 63 24.25 4.72 -4.85
CA ALA A 63 24.22 6.11 -4.42
C ALA A 63 23.25 6.27 -3.26
N ASP A 64 23.53 7.22 -2.36
CA ASP A 64 22.64 7.53 -1.24
C ASP A 64 21.29 8.01 -1.76
N VAL A 65 20.22 7.52 -1.14
CA VAL A 65 18.84 7.78 -1.56
C VAL A 65 18.13 8.49 -0.43
N THR A 66 17.55 9.65 -0.72
CA THR A 66 16.70 10.38 0.23
C THR A 66 15.26 10.40 -0.28
N VAL A 67 14.32 9.86 0.50
CA VAL A 67 12.90 9.76 0.10
C VAL A 67 11.96 10.04 1.27
N ALA A 68 10.77 10.52 0.94
CA ALA A 68 9.71 10.68 1.93
C ALA A 68 9.12 9.32 2.33
N VAL A 69 8.58 9.22 3.56
CA VAL A 69 7.84 8.04 4.03
C VAL A 69 6.76 7.62 3.03
N GLY A 70 6.63 6.32 2.81
CA GLY A 70 5.66 5.72 1.89
C GLY A 70 6.06 5.80 0.42
N LYS A 71 7.15 6.48 0.07
CA LYS A 71 7.69 6.49 -1.31
C LYS A 71 8.63 5.31 -1.54
N PRO A 72 8.74 4.83 -2.79
CA PRO A 72 9.68 3.76 -3.12
C PRO A 72 11.13 4.27 -3.11
N ALA A 73 12.06 3.37 -2.78
CA ALA A 73 13.50 3.62 -2.86
C ALA A 73 14.16 2.54 -3.71
N VAL A 74 15.10 2.92 -4.58
CA VAL A 74 15.78 1.99 -5.49
C VAL A 74 17.28 2.16 -5.38
N PHE A 75 17.97 1.06 -5.12
CA PHE A 75 19.42 0.98 -5.17
C PHE A 75 19.87 0.11 -6.33
N ARG A 76 20.97 0.53 -6.98
CA ARG A 76 21.51 -0.13 -8.15
C ARG A 76 22.99 -0.36 -7.96
N CYS A 77 23.45 -1.53 -8.34
CA CYS A 77 24.87 -1.81 -8.46
C CYS A 77 25.12 -2.62 -9.73
N GLY A 78 26.12 -2.23 -10.51
CA GLY A 78 26.38 -2.85 -11.78
C GLY A 78 27.86 -3.04 -12.06
N VAL A 79 28.17 -4.20 -12.61
CA VAL A 79 29.51 -4.62 -13.01
C VAL A 79 29.50 -5.03 -14.49
N PRO A 80 30.66 -5.03 -15.16
CA PRO A 80 30.75 -5.52 -16.53
C PRO A 80 30.15 -6.92 -16.68
N LYS A 81 29.44 -7.19 -17.78
CA LYS A 81 28.74 -8.47 -18.00
C LYS A 81 29.64 -9.72 -17.91
N ALA A 82 30.94 -9.57 -18.17
CA ALA A 82 31.91 -10.66 -18.05
C ALA A 82 32.20 -11.06 -16.59
N SER A 83 31.84 -10.21 -15.62
CA SER A 83 31.99 -10.47 -14.20
C SER A 83 30.98 -11.53 -13.74
N THR A 84 31.47 -12.47 -12.94
CA THR A 84 30.65 -13.47 -12.27
C THR A 84 30.64 -13.16 -10.76
N ASN A 85 29.58 -13.53 -10.05
CA ASN A 85 29.49 -13.40 -8.58
C ASN A 85 29.46 -11.96 -8.06
N LEU A 86 28.50 -11.16 -8.56
CA LEU A 86 28.11 -9.91 -7.91
C LEU A 86 27.16 -10.22 -6.75
N THR A 87 27.54 -9.82 -5.54
CA THR A 87 26.68 -9.91 -4.35
C THR A 87 26.26 -8.53 -3.92
N PHE A 88 24.95 -8.28 -3.88
CA PHE A 88 24.39 -7.02 -3.44
C PHE A 88 23.59 -7.23 -2.16
N THR A 89 24.12 -6.75 -1.04
CA THR A 89 23.55 -6.99 0.29
C THR A 89 22.81 -5.76 0.78
N PHE A 90 21.58 -5.97 1.21
CA PHE A 90 20.71 -5.01 1.87
C PHE A 90 20.71 -5.27 3.38
N TYR A 91 21.22 -4.31 4.16
CA TYR A 91 21.25 -4.37 5.62
C TYR A 91 20.07 -3.60 6.18
N GLY A 92 18.94 -4.28 6.33
CA GLY A 92 17.74 -3.74 6.94
C GLY A 92 17.81 -3.79 8.47
N ASN A 93 16.91 -3.07 9.13
CA ASN A 93 16.86 -2.98 10.59
C ASN A 93 16.58 -4.34 11.27
N HIS A 94 15.76 -5.19 10.64
CA HIS A 94 15.32 -6.46 11.22
C HIS A 94 16.01 -7.70 10.62
N ARG A 95 16.43 -7.60 9.36
CA ARG A 95 17.00 -8.71 8.60
C ARG A 95 17.89 -8.18 7.48
N ASN A 96 18.93 -8.94 7.20
CA ASN A 96 19.82 -8.70 6.07
C ASN A 96 19.42 -9.60 4.90
N TYR A 97 19.43 -9.06 3.70
CA TYR A 97 19.13 -9.77 2.47
C TYR A 97 20.32 -9.69 1.52
N SER A 98 20.69 -10.80 0.91
CA SER A 98 21.75 -10.85 -0.08
C SER A 98 21.19 -11.33 -1.41
N LEU A 99 21.45 -10.56 -2.46
CA LEU A 99 21.12 -10.90 -3.83
C LEU A 99 22.42 -11.27 -4.56
N THR A 100 22.49 -12.48 -5.11
CA THR A 100 23.68 -12.94 -5.86
C THR A 100 23.33 -13.08 -7.34
N CYS A 101 23.94 -12.26 -8.19
CA CYS A 101 23.72 -12.29 -9.64
C CYS A 101 24.69 -13.27 -10.34
N PRO A 102 24.27 -13.93 -11.44
CA PRO A 102 23.23 -13.50 -12.39
C PRO A 102 21.82 -14.04 -12.21
N SER A 103 21.59 -15.09 -11.42
CA SER A 103 20.27 -15.75 -11.28
C SER A 103 19.58 -15.45 -9.95
N GLY A 104 20.06 -14.44 -9.21
CA GLY A 104 19.51 -14.03 -7.94
C GLY A 104 18.14 -13.38 -8.10
N TYR A 105 17.22 -13.78 -7.23
CA TYR A 105 15.93 -13.13 -7.05
C TYR A 105 15.57 -13.23 -5.57
N VAL A 106 15.13 -12.12 -4.98
CA VAL A 106 14.66 -12.09 -3.60
C VAL A 106 13.37 -11.31 -3.54
N GLU A 107 12.37 -11.89 -2.91
CA GLU A 107 11.12 -11.23 -2.58
C GLU A 107 10.83 -11.61 -1.13
N ASP A 108 11.08 -10.70 -0.19
CA ASP A 108 10.73 -10.91 1.22
C ASP A 108 9.66 -9.91 1.65
N ILE A 109 8.65 -10.46 2.34
CA ILE A 109 7.33 -9.90 2.60
C ILE A 109 6.64 -9.56 1.28
N PRO A 110 5.47 -10.15 0.94
CA PRO A 110 4.87 -10.04 -0.40
C PRO A 110 4.58 -8.63 -0.94
N GLN A 111 4.95 -7.55 -0.26
CA GLN A 111 4.70 -6.16 -0.67
C GLN A 111 5.79 -5.12 -0.32
N ALA A 112 6.93 -5.48 0.31
CA ALA A 112 7.85 -4.46 0.85
C ALA A 112 9.21 -4.36 0.13
N LEU A 113 9.95 -5.46 0.00
CA LEU A 113 11.31 -5.48 -0.55
C LEU A 113 11.44 -6.47 -1.71
N TYR A 114 12.05 -6.00 -2.79
CA TYR A 114 12.26 -6.76 -4.02
C TYR A 114 13.71 -6.62 -4.51
N GLY A 115 14.34 -7.75 -4.82
CA GLY A 115 15.68 -7.84 -5.35
C GLY A 115 15.71 -8.60 -6.67
N SER A 116 16.30 -8.02 -7.70
CA SER A 116 16.45 -8.67 -9.01
C SER A 116 17.80 -8.42 -9.65
N CYS A 117 18.23 -9.38 -10.46
CA CYS A 117 19.40 -9.28 -11.31
C CYS A 117 18.96 -9.07 -12.76
N ASP A 118 19.30 -7.92 -13.32
CA ASP A 118 19.02 -7.57 -14.70
C ASP A 118 20.31 -7.66 -15.53
N MET A 119 20.22 -8.21 -16.75
CA MET A 119 21.29 -8.11 -17.74
C MET A 119 20.98 -7.00 -18.73
N LYS A 120 21.70 -5.88 -18.64
CA LYS A 120 21.71 -4.85 -19.68
C LYS A 120 22.88 -5.11 -20.62
N LYS A 121 22.80 -4.58 -21.85
CA LYS A 121 23.60 -4.96 -23.04
C LYS A 121 25.10 -5.25 -22.78
N ASP A 122 25.74 -4.58 -21.81
CA ASP A 122 27.12 -4.86 -21.36
C ASP A 122 27.33 -4.86 -19.83
N GLU A 123 26.26 -4.91 -19.03
CA GLU A 123 26.32 -4.76 -17.57
C GLU A 123 25.40 -5.77 -16.87
N LEU A 124 25.94 -6.45 -15.86
CA LEU A 124 25.16 -7.22 -14.90
C LEU A 124 24.75 -6.28 -13.76
N LEU A 125 23.45 -6.01 -13.64
CA LEU A 125 22.90 -5.02 -12.73
C LEU A 125 22.10 -5.70 -11.63
N ALA A 126 22.56 -5.59 -10.38
CA ALA A 126 21.78 -5.94 -9.20
C ALA A 126 20.93 -4.74 -8.76
N VAL A 127 19.66 -4.98 -8.48
CA VAL A 127 18.69 -3.94 -8.10
C VAL A 127 17.99 -4.35 -6.82
N TRP A 128 17.98 -3.44 -5.84
CA TRP A 128 17.10 -3.51 -4.68
C TRP A 128 16.03 -2.44 -4.79
N THR A 129 14.78 -2.82 -4.60
CA THR A 129 13.61 -1.92 -4.65
C THR A 129 12.78 -2.11 -3.39
N LEU A 130 12.62 -1.02 -2.63
CA LEU A 130 11.60 -0.92 -1.59
C LEU A 130 10.39 -0.25 -2.21
N LYS A 131 9.22 -0.87 -2.12
CA LYS A 131 7.98 -0.30 -2.69
C LYS A 131 7.42 0.84 -1.84
N GLY A 132 7.59 0.78 -0.53
CA GLY A 132 7.19 1.82 0.40
C GLY A 132 8.15 1.86 1.57
N THR A 133 8.77 3.01 1.79
CA THR A 133 9.69 3.22 2.91
C THR A 133 8.94 3.58 4.18
N SER A 134 9.49 3.17 5.31
CA SER A 134 9.03 3.52 6.66
C SER A 134 10.14 4.26 7.40
N PHE A 135 9.79 4.97 8.47
CA PHE A 135 10.80 5.66 9.28
C PHE A 135 11.80 4.68 9.93
N SER A 136 11.39 3.44 10.19
CA SER A 136 12.28 2.37 10.67
C SER A 136 13.30 1.89 9.64
N ASP A 137 13.13 2.23 8.37
CA ASP A 137 14.10 1.91 7.31
C ASP A 137 15.19 2.99 7.19
N ASN A 138 15.09 4.10 7.93
CA ASN A 138 16.10 5.15 7.90
C ASN A 138 17.47 4.65 8.38
N GLY A 139 18.52 4.96 7.64
CA GLY A 139 19.87 4.47 7.90
C GLY A 139 20.14 3.07 7.32
N THR A 140 19.19 2.46 6.61
CA THR A 140 19.43 1.20 5.91
C THR A 140 20.61 1.34 4.95
N ARG A 141 21.58 0.44 5.07
CA ARG A 141 22.79 0.42 4.24
C ARG A 141 22.71 -0.67 3.19
N VAL A 142 23.13 -0.35 1.97
CA VAL A 142 23.36 -1.34 0.92
C VAL A 142 24.84 -1.42 0.61
N VAL A 143 25.34 -2.63 0.32
CA VAL A 143 26.75 -2.86 0.00
C VAL A 143 26.83 -3.75 -1.21
N CYS A 144 27.56 -3.29 -2.20
CA CYS A 144 27.85 -4.10 -3.37
C CYS A 144 29.25 -4.70 -3.26
N GLN A 145 29.35 -6.01 -3.44
CA GLN A 145 30.59 -6.76 -3.33
C GLN A 145 30.79 -7.57 -4.61
N HIS A 146 32.03 -7.58 -5.10
CA HIS A 146 32.44 -8.34 -6.26
C HIS A 146 33.69 -9.13 -5.88
N SER A 147 33.72 -10.43 -6.17
CA SER A 147 34.79 -11.32 -5.71
C SER A 147 36.19 -10.92 -6.16
N GLU A 148 36.29 -10.21 -7.29
CA GLU A 148 37.57 -9.81 -7.91
C GLU A 148 37.93 -8.34 -7.63
N ASN A 149 37.12 -7.60 -6.87
CA ASN A 149 37.38 -6.20 -6.53
C ASN A 149 37.21 -5.95 -5.03
N PRO A 150 38.27 -5.49 -4.32
CA PRO A 150 38.20 -5.21 -2.89
C PRO A 150 37.36 -3.96 -2.56
N ASP A 151 37.07 -3.09 -3.54
CA ASP A 151 36.19 -1.95 -3.34
C ASP A 151 34.77 -2.47 -3.07
N ALA A 152 34.24 -2.19 -1.87
CA ALA A 152 32.87 -2.54 -1.50
C ALA A 152 32.01 -1.28 -1.41
N PRO A 153 31.62 -0.67 -2.57
CA PRO A 153 30.86 0.56 -2.56
C PRO A 153 29.53 0.36 -1.86
N ALA A 154 29.13 1.37 -1.11
CA ALA A 154 27.95 1.34 -0.26
C ALA A 154 27.17 2.63 -0.38
N ALA A 155 25.88 2.53 -0.06
CA ALA A 155 24.99 3.67 0.02
C ALA A 155 24.03 3.51 1.21
N VAL A 156 23.44 4.62 1.64
CA VAL A 156 22.53 4.70 2.77
C VAL A 156 21.18 5.26 2.32
N LEU A 157 20.11 4.70 2.88
CA LEU A 157 18.76 5.21 2.77
C LEU A 157 18.51 6.28 3.84
N HIS A 158 18.10 7.46 3.42
CA HIS A 158 17.60 8.52 4.27
C HIS A 158 16.09 8.66 4.07
N VAL A 159 15.33 8.46 5.14
CA VAL A 159 13.87 8.61 5.11
C VAL A 159 13.49 9.84 5.91
N TYR A 160 12.69 10.72 5.31
CA TYR A 160 12.15 11.91 5.96
C TYR A 160 10.61 11.92 5.93
N ASP A 161 10.01 12.65 6.87
CA ASP A 161 8.57 12.89 6.86
C ASP A 161 8.28 14.18 6.08
N ASP A 162 7.42 14.09 5.06
CA ASP A 162 6.97 15.22 4.25
C ASP A 162 5.67 15.85 4.79
N GLY A 163 5.17 15.36 5.93
CA GLY A 163 3.97 15.86 6.59
C GLY A 163 2.66 15.34 5.98
N THR A 164 2.72 14.50 4.94
CA THR A 164 1.52 13.93 4.30
C THR A 164 0.68 13.12 5.29
N SER A 165 1.33 12.38 6.19
CA SER A 165 0.67 11.64 7.26
C SER A 165 -0.15 12.54 8.18
N TYR A 166 0.38 13.72 8.55
CA TYR A 166 -0.31 14.69 9.39
C TYR A 166 -1.51 15.31 8.66
N ALA A 167 -1.36 15.65 7.39
CA ALA A 167 -2.46 16.19 6.59
C ALA A 167 -3.63 15.21 6.50
N ILE A 168 -3.34 13.91 6.30
CA ILE A 168 -4.36 12.84 6.27
C ILE A 168 -5.06 12.72 7.63
N LEU A 169 -4.30 12.70 8.73
CA LEU A 169 -4.86 12.62 10.09
C LEU A 169 -5.76 13.81 10.42
N ILE A 170 -5.36 15.02 10.06
CA ILE A 170 -6.18 16.24 10.24
C ILE A 170 -7.46 16.15 9.40
N GLY A 171 -7.35 15.71 8.14
CA GLY A 171 -8.51 15.50 7.27
C GLY A 171 -9.48 14.46 7.84
N CYS A 172 -8.98 13.33 8.33
CA CYS A 172 -9.79 12.27 8.93
C CYS A 172 -10.45 12.71 10.25
N THR A 173 -9.75 13.46 11.11
CA THR A 173 -10.30 13.94 12.39
C THR A 173 -11.40 14.98 12.18
N ILE A 174 -11.15 15.97 11.32
CA ILE A 174 -12.14 17.00 10.99
C ILE A 174 -13.34 16.37 10.26
N GLY A 175 -13.08 15.56 9.23
CA GLY A 175 -14.12 14.90 8.45
C GLY A 175 -14.95 13.92 9.30
N GLY A 176 -14.32 13.15 10.17
CA GLY A 176 -14.99 12.24 11.11
C GLY A 176 -15.86 12.99 12.10
N PHE A 177 -15.37 14.10 12.67
CA PHE A 177 -16.14 14.94 13.59
C PHE A 177 -17.40 15.50 12.93
N PHE A 178 -17.26 16.13 11.76
CA PHE A 178 -18.41 16.68 11.04
C PHE A 178 -19.35 15.58 10.53
N GLY A 179 -18.83 14.42 10.12
CA GLY A 179 -19.64 13.26 9.74
C GLY A 179 -20.53 12.78 10.89
N ILE A 180 -19.99 12.68 12.10
CA ILE A 180 -20.74 12.32 13.31
C ILE A 180 -21.83 13.36 13.61
N LEU A 181 -21.47 14.65 13.61
CA LEU A 181 -22.44 15.73 13.84
C LEU A 181 -23.59 15.71 12.84
N LEU A 182 -23.30 15.45 11.57
CA LEU A 182 -24.30 15.37 10.51
C LEU A 182 -25.26 14.19 10.75
N VAL A 183 -24.73 13.01 11.08
CA VAL A 183 -25.55 11.82 11.38
C VAL A 183 -26.45 12.06 12.60
N PHE A 184 -25.92 12.62 13.70
CA PHE A 184 -26.71 12.94 14.88
C PHE A 184 -27.73 14.04 14.61
N GLY A 185 -27.36 15.10 13.86
CA GLY A 185 -28.27 16.17 13.49
C GLY A 185 -29.43 15.71 12.61
N LEU A 186 -29.17 14.85 11.62
CA LEU A 186 -30.22 14.23 10.81
C LEU A 186 -31.12 13.32 11.62
N SER A 187 -30.53 12.54 12.53
CA SER A 187 -31.29 11.67 13.42
C SER A 187 -32.18 12.49 14.35
N TYR A 188 -31.66 13.55 14.96
CA TYR A 188 -32.41 14.46 15.82
C TYR A 188 -33.55 15.18 15.08
N THR A 189 -33.30 15.68 13.86
CA THR A 189 -34.34 16.31 13.04
C THR A 189 -35.41 15.33 12.59
N MET A 190 -35.06 14.08 12.26
CA MET A 190 -36.05 13.03 11.98
C MET A 190 -36.87 12.67 13.22
N LEU A 191 -36.26 12.61 14.40
CA LEU A 191 -36.96 12.40 15.67
C LEU A 191 -37.94 13.54 15.98
N LEU A 192 -37.52 14.80 15.81
CA LEU A 192 -38.35 16.00 16.00
C LEU A 192 -39.53 16.06 15.03
N ARG A 193 -39.32 15.68 13.77
CA ARG A 193 -40.35 15.75 12.73
C ARG A 193 -41.32 14.55 12.78
N SER A 194 -40.95 13.49 13.49
CA SER A 194 -41.80 12.32 13.71
C SER A 194 -42.79 12.57 14.85
N GLU A 195 -44.00 13.02 14.52
CA GLU A 195 -45.11 13.14 15.49
C GLU A 195 -45.41 11.82 16.22
N THR A 196 -45.15 10.68 15.56
CA THR A 196 -45.33 9.33 16.11
C THR A 196 -44.37 9.02 17.26
N LEU A 197 -43.09 9.41 17.16
CA LEU A 197 -42.14 9.23 18.26
C LEU A 197 -42.31 10.28 19.35
N GLN A 198 -42.71 11.50 18.98
CA GLN A 198 -43.02 12.55 19.95
C GLN A 198 -44.20 12.13 20.85
N LYS A 199 -45.25 11.52 20.29
CA LYS A 199 -46.36 10.93 21.08
C LYS A 199 -45.97 9.73 21.95
N CYS A 200 -44.92 8.99 21.58
CA CYS A 200 -44.43 7.83 22.35
C CYS A 200 -43.52 8.24 23.52
N PHE A 201 -42.77 9.34 23.37
CA PHE A 201 -41.85 9.87 24.41
C PHE A 201 -42.46 11.00 25.26
N ARG A 202 -43.59 11.58 24.86
CA ARG A 202 -44.37 12.49 25.70
C ARG A 202 -45.03 11.64 26.79
N GLY A 203 -44.34 11.52 27.93
CA GLY A 203 -44.87 10.84 29.12
C GLY A 203 -46.29 11.30 29.45
N LYS A 204 -47.10 10.40 30.02
CA LYS A 204 -48.48 10.68 30.45
C LYS A 204 -48.54 12.06 31.12
N GLU A 205 -49.47 12.90 30.64
CA GLU A 205 -49.76 14.20 31.26
C GLU A 205 -49.91 14.03 32.78
N PRO A 206 -49.45 14.99 33.60
CA PRO A 206 -49.81 15.01 35.00
C PRO A 206 -51.33 15.14 35.07
N GLU A 207 -52.01 14.06 35.45
CA GLU A 207 -53.42 14.08 35.80
C GLU A 207 -53.62 15.14 36.89
N ASP A 208 -54.44 16.14 36.60
CA ASP A 208 -54.87 17.22 37.50
C ASP A 208 -55.27 16.63 38.88
N MET A 209 -54.43 16.83 39.91
CA MET A 209 -54.74 16.50 41.31
C MET A 209 -55.66 17.56 41.95
N ASN A 210 -56.70 18.01 41.25
CA ASN A 210 -57.65 18.99 41.75
C ASN A 210 -58.95 18.30 42.20
N THR A 211 -58.86 17.42 43.20
CA THR A 211 -60.02 17.03 44.02
C THR A 211 -59.73 17.34 45.48
N ILE A 212 -59.88 18.62 45.83
CA ILE A 212 -60.02 19.06 47.22
C ILE A 212 -61.41 18.61 47.67
N VAL A 213 -61.44 17.62 48.56
CA VAL A 213 -62.63 17.11 49.23
C VAL A 213 -63.25 18.24 50.08
N THR A 214 -64.37 18.80 49.67
CA THR A 214 -65.27 19.54 50.58
C THR A 214 -66.13 18.53 51.32
N LYS A 215 -65.92 18.49 52.63
CA LYS A 215 -66.68 17.73 53.61
C LYS A 215 -67.80 18.62 54.14
N GLU A 216 -69.04 18.30 53.81
CA GLU A 216 -70.23 18.59 54.63
C GLU A 216 -71.19 17.40 54.55
#